data_AF-A0A9Q4KU80-F1
#
_entry.id   AF-A0A9Q4KU80-F1
#
_cell.length_a   1.000
_cell.length_b   1.000
_cell.length_c   1.000
_cell.angle_alpha   90.00
_cell.angle_beta   90.00
_cell.angle_gamma   90.00
#
_symmetry.space_group_name_H-M   'P 1'
#
loop_
_entity.id
_entity.type
_entity.pdbx_description
1 polymer ?
#
loop_
_entity_poly.entity_id
_entity_poly.type
_entity_poly.pdbx_seq_one_letter_code
_entity_poly.pdbx_strand_id
1 'polypeptide(L)' 'MQSSPQQYIVDEKGNKISVILPFSEYQQMQKDLHDLAVIAERNNENTHTLVEMKKRLGNSL' A
#
# COMPACT_ATOMS: atom_id res chain seq x y z
N MET A 1 15.82 -3.83 -7.04
CA MET A 1 15.33 -2.56 -7.59
C MET A 1 16.53 -1.61 -7.58
N GLN A 2 16.95 -1.07 -8.73
CA GLN A 2 17.96 -0.01 -8.72
C GLN A 2 17.29 1.24 -8.16
N SER A 3 17.59 1.59 -6.90
CA SER A 3 17.18 2.88 -6.35
C SER A 3 17.96 3.95 -7.10
N SER A 4 17.28 4.72 -7.95
CA SER A 4 17.85 5.97 -8.46
C SER A 4 18.35 6.82 -7.28
N PRO A 5 19.44 7.58 -7.42
CA PRO A 5 19.91 8.44 -6.34
C PRO A 5 18.76 9.37 -5.89
N GLN A 6 18.31 9.18 -4.65
CA GLN A 6 17.17 9.91 -4.09
C GLN A 6 17.56 11.38 -3.89
N GLN A 7 16.76 12.27 -4.47
CA GLN A 7 16.96 13.72 -4.33
C GLN A 7 16.08 14.24 -3.19
N TYR A 8 16.63 15.17 -2.41
CA TYR A 8 15.96 15.74 -1.25
C TYR A 8 15.93 17.26 -1.36
N ILE A 9 14.85 17.86 -0.84
CA ILE A 9 14.79 19.30 -0.56
C ILE A 9 15.22 19.48 0.89
N VAL A 10 16.15 20.40 1.14
CA VAL A 10 16.71 20.68 2.46
C VAL A 10 16.37 22.10 2.93
N ASP A 11 16.31 22.32 4.24
CA ASP A 11 16.22 23.65 4.84
C ASP A 11 17.58 24.38 4.85
N GLU A 12 17.61 25.61 5.38
CA GLU A 12 18.82 26.44 5.48
C GLU A 12 19.93 25.82 6.34
N LYS A 13 19.58 24.89 7.25
CA LYS A 13 20.52 24.17 8.11
C LYS A 13 20.97 22.84 7.49
N GLY A 14 20.47 22.49 6.30
CA GLY A 14 20.76 21.25 5.60
C GLY A 14 19.91 20.06 6.03
N ASN A 15 18.86 20.26 6.82
CA ASN A 15 17.95 19.17 7.20
C ASN A 15 17.03 18.81 6.04
N LYS A 16 16.87 17.52 5.75
CA LYS A 16 15.94 17.03 4.73
C LYS A 16 14.49 17.28 5.17
N ILE A 17 13.73 18.04 4.38
CA ILE A 17 12.33 18.36 4.66
C ILE A 17 11.37 17.77 3.62
N SER A 18 11.87 17.36 2.46
CA SER A 18 11.07 16.68 1.42
C SER A 18 11.95 15.79 0.54
N VAL A 19 11.33 14.87 -0.21
CA VAL A 19 11.97 13.94 -1.14
C VAL A 19 11.32 14.03 -2.51
N ILE A 20 12.13 13.96 -3.56
CA ILE A 20 11.67 13.87 -4.95
C ILE A 20 11.73 12.40 -5.34
N LEU A 21 10.58 11.86 -5.74
CA LEU A 21 10.42 10.47 -6.15
C LEU A 21 9.95 10.40 -7.60
N PRO A 22 10.38 9.38 -8.37
CA PRO A 22 9.69 9.01 -9.60
C PRO A 22 8.20 8.77 -9.32
N PHE A 23 7.35 9.21 -10.22
CA PHE A 23 5.89 9.13 -10.03
C PHE A 23 5.41 7.69 -9.83
N SER A 24 5.99 6.72 -10.55
CA SER A 24 5.68 5.31 -10.40
C SER A 24 5.98 4.76 -9.00
N GLU A 25 7.04 5.23 -8.35
CA GLU A 25 7.40 4.84 -6.99
C GLU A 25 6.38 5.39 -5.99
N TYR A 26 6.01 6.67 -6.12
CA TYR A 26 4.94 7.26 -5.31
C TYR A 26 3.61 6.50 -5.46
N GLN A 27 3.20 6.17 -6.68
CA GLN A 27 1.97 5.40 -6.92
C GLN A 27 2.02 4.01 -6.30
N GLN A 28 3.17 3.33 -6.38
CA GLN A 28 3.34 2.03 -5.75
C GLN A 28 3.24 2.13 -4.22
N MET A 29 3.86 3.14 -3.60
CA MET A 29 3.75 3.38 -2.16
C MET A 29 2.29 3.64 -1.73
N GLN A 30 1.54 4.42 -2.51
CA GLN A 30 0.12 4.66 -2.25
C GLN A 30 -0.70 3.37 -2.32
N LYS A 31 -0.39 2.48 -3.29
CA LYS A 31 -1.03 1.17 -3.40
C LYS A 31 -0.71 0.28 -2.21
N ASP A 32 0.56 0.22 -1.80
CA ASP A 32 0.98 -0.59 -0.66
C ASP A 32 0.31 -0.13 0.64
N LEU A 33 0.19 1.19 0.85
CA LEU A 33 -0.55 1.76 1.99
C LEU A 33 -2.04 1.39 1.96
N HIS A 34 -2.66 1.40 0.79
CA HIS A 34 -4.06 0.98 0.64
C HIS A 34 -4.25 -0.49 0.99
N ASP A 35 -3.39 -1.37 0.47
CA ASP A 35 -3.44 -2.82 0.75
C ASP A 35 -3.27 -3.09 2.25
N LEU A 36 -2.35 -2.38 2.92
CA LEU A 36 -2.15 -2.46 4.37
C LEU A 36 -3.36 -1.97 5.17
N ALA A 37 -4.01 -0.88 4.74
CA ALA A 37 -5.21 -0.37 5.38
C ALA A 37 -6.37 -1.38 5.30
N VAL A 38 -6.57 -1.99 4.13
CA VAL A 38 -7.58 -3.04 3.93
C VAL A 38 -7.32 -4.23 4.86
N ILE A 39 -6.05 -4.65 5.03
CA ILE A 39 -5.71 -5.71 5.98
C ILE A 39 -6.06 -5.30 7.42
N ALA A 40 -5.71 -4.09 7.83
CA ALA A 40 -5.94 -3.61 9.19
C ALA A 40 -7.45 -3.51 9.53
N GLU A 41 -8.26 -3.02 8.60
CA GLU A 41 -9.73 -2.95 8.75
C GLU A 41 -10.35 -4.34 8.94
N ARG A 42 -9.80 -5.33 8.25
CA ARG A 42 -10.29 -6.71 8.27
C ARG A 42 -9.63 -7.59 9.34
N ASN A 43 -8.73 -7.04 10.15
CA ASN A 43 -7.91 -7.83 11.09
C ASN A 43 -8.72 -8.59 12.15
N ASN A 44 -9.91 -8.08 12.50
CA ASN A 44 -10.82 -8.70 13.46
C ASN A 44 -11.97 -9.48 12.81
N GLU A 45 -12.00 -9.59 11.47
CA GLU A 45 -13.01 -10.37 10.77
C GLU A 45 -12.78 -11.87 11.01
N ASN A 46 -13.86 -12.61 11.22
CA ASN A 46 -13.79 -14.07 11.28
C ASN A 46 -13.41 -14.64 9.91
N THR A 47 -12.63 -15.71 9.93
CA THR A 47 -12.37 -16.48 8.72
C THR A 47 -13.63 -17.20 8.25
N HIS A 48 -13.78 -17.31 6.93
CA HIS A 48 -14.86 -18.06 6.31
C HIS A 48 -14.31 -19.26 5.57
N THR A 49 -15.05 -20.36 5.61
CA THR A 49 -14.71 -21.52 4.79
C THR A 49 -14.93 -21.20 3.30
N LEU A 50 -14.19 -21.88 2.41
CA LEU A 50 -14.39 -21.72 0.97
C LEU A 50 -15.84 -22.03 0.55
N VAL A 51 -16.49 -23.00 1.23
CA VAL A 51 -17.90 -23.37 0.97
C VAL A 51 -18.85 -22.22 1.32
N GLU A 52 -18.68 -21.60 2.49
CA GLU A 52 -19.45 -20.41 2.89
C GLU A 52 -19.27 -19.27 1.88
N MET A 53 -18.03 -19.05 1.42
CA MET A 53 -17.75 -17.98 0.49
C MET A 53 -18.37 -18.24 -0.90
N LYS A 54 -18.32 -19.47 -1.40
CA LYS A 54 -18.98 -19.86 -2.67
C LYS A 54 -20.50 -19.65 -2.62
N LYS A 55 -21.13 -19.93 -1.47
CA LYS A 55 -22.57 -19.69 -1.26
C LYS A 55 -22.89 -18.19 -1.29
N ARG A 56 -22.05 -17.34 -0.68
CA ARG A 56 -22.21 -15.88 -0.66
C ARG A 56 -22.06 -15.24 -2.04
N LEU A 57 -21.08 -15.72 -2.82
CA LEU A 57 -20.80 -15.23 -4.18
C LEU A 57 -21.79 -15.77 -5.24
N GLY A 58 -22.79 -16.54 -4.84
CA GLY A 58 -23.85 -17.02 -5.72
C GLY A 58 -23.34 -17.91 -6.84
N ASN A 59 -22.64 -19.02 -6.51
CA ASN A 59 -22.26 -20.12 -7.41
C ASN A 59 -21.66 -19.74 -8.79
N SER A 60 -21.21 -18.50 -8.99
CA SER A 60 -20.74 -17.98 -10.27
C SER A 60 -19.22 -18.09 -10.43
N LEU A 61 -18.62 -19.11 -9.79
CA LEU A 61 -17.21 -19.49 -9.92
C LEU A 61 -17.11 -20.85 -10.61
#